data_AF-X1PDC6-F1
#
_entry.id   AF-X1PDC6-F1
#
_cell.length_a   1.000
_cell.length_b   1.000
_cell.length_c   1.000
_cell.angle_alpha   90.00
_cell.angle_beta   90.00
_cell.angle_gamma   90.00
#
_symmetry.space_group_name_H-M   'P 1'
#
loop_
_entity.id
_entity.type
_entity.pdbx_description
1 polymer ?
#
loop_
_entity_poly.entity_id
_entity_poly.type
_entity_poly.pdbx_seq_one_letter_code
_entity_poly.pdbx_strand_id
1 'polypeptide(L)'
;YAALDLHEQGVQVAALVDMRTNPADRALLIALEQRGITCHLSSTVFEALHEKGMRHVSGVDIRKITGHGQVANSSFHLDCDLLCMSGGYMPVYQLLCQAGGKLSYDDQLAEFTLSGLPKNLSVAGSAHGFHALDNVLADATRTAHEIISSLGLVIDVKPLPLRPEAQVNFPWPIFPHPKGKDFVDFDEDLQVRDIINATKIGYRDVQLVKRFSTVGMGPSQGRHSALPTARLVAASTQRSVSETGVTTARPPFEAEKLAHVAGRAFDPYRQTPM
;
A
#
# COMPACT_ATOMS: atom_id res chain seq x y z
N TYR A 1 1.98 -0.66 17.68
CA TYR A 1 0.64 -0.70 18.31
C TYR A 1 -0.01 -2.05 18.08
N ALA A 2 -0.38 -2.46 16.86
CA ALA A 2 -1.10 -3.73 16.60
C ALA A 2 -0.66 -4.97 17.42
N ALA A 3 0.65 -5.26 17.53
CA ALA A 3 1.15 -6.36 18.35
C ALA A 3 0.83 -6.20 19.86
N LEU A 4 0.94 -4.99 20.40
CA LEU A 4 0.58 -4.69 21.79
C LEU A 4 -0.94 -4.79 21.98
N ASP A 5 -1.72 -4.24 21.04
CA ASP A 5 -3.18 -4.25 21.11
C ASP A 5 -3.72 -5.69 21.08
N LEU A 6 -3.17 -6.55 20.20
CA LEU A 6 -3.50 -7.97 20.13
C LEU A 6 -3.17 -8.69 21.45
N HIS A 7 -1.98 -8.44 22.01
CA HIS A 7 -1.57 -9.01 23.29
C HIS A 7 -2.51 -8.60 24.43
N GLU A 8 -2.93 -7.34 24.46
CA GLU A 8 -3.90 -6.83 25.46
C GLU A 8 -5.28 -7.47 25.33
N GLN A 9 -5.67 -7.92 24.13
CA GLN A 9 -6.88 -8.72 23.90
C GLN A 9 -6.69 -10.23 24.13
N GLY A 10 -5.54 -10.66 24.66
CA GLY A 10 -5.26 -12.05 25.00
C GLY A 10 -4.75 -12.91 23.83
N VAL A 11 -4.42 -12.30 22.68
CA VAL A 11 -3.77 -13.02 21.58
C VAL A 11 -2.30 -13.24 21.93
N GLN A 12 -1.83 -14.49 21.80
CA GLN A 12 -0.42 -14.79 21.98
C GLN A 12 0.39 -14.27 20.79
N VAL A 13 1.06 -13.14 20.98
CA VAL A 13 1.97 -12.60 19.96
C VAL A 13 3.34 -13.27 20.09
N ALA A 14 3.62 -14.19 19.16
CA ALA A 14 4.87 -14.94 19.16
C ALA A 14 6.11 -14.04 18.97
N ALA A 15 6.04 -13.10 18.03
CA ALA A 15 7.09 -12.11 17.80
C ALA A 15 6.60 -10.94 16.93
N LEU A 16 7.37 -9.86 16.92
CA LEU A 16 7.35 -8.83 15.88
C LEU A 16 8.57 -9.01 14.97
N VAL A 17 8.37 -9.02 13.66
CA VAL A 17 9.46 -9.03 12.67
C VAL A 17 9.48 -7.68 11.98
N ASP A 18 10.60 -6.96 12.09
CA ASP A 18 10.73 -5.59 11.61
C ASP A 18 11.91 -5.47 10.64
N MET A 19 11.62 -4.97 9.44
CA MET A 19 12.62 -4.81 8.39
C MET A 19 13.61 -3.68 8.69
N ARG A 20 13.29 -2.78 9.63
CA ARG A 20 14.16 -1.65 9.99
C ARG A 20 15.35 -2.11 10.81
N THR A 21 16.47 -1.41 10.61
CA THR A 21 17.70 -1.64 11.38
C THR A 21 17.62 -1.12 12.81
N ASN A 22 16.83 -0.07 13.02
CA ASN A 22 16.59 0.53 14.32
C ASN A 22 15.08 0.75 14.51
N PRO A 23 14.56 0.67 15.74
CA PRO A 23 13.17 0.99 16.00
C PRO A 23 12.93 2.48 15.70
N ALA A 24 11.80 2.79 15.05
CA ALA A 24 11.38 4.18 14.87
C ALA A 24 10.94 4.84 16.19
N ASP A 25 10.47 4.03 17.14
CA ASP A 25 10.10 4.46 18.49
C ASP A 25 10.66 3.47 19.52
N ARG A 26 11.59 3.95 20.36
CA ARG A 26 12.23 3.13 21.39
C ARG A 26 11.26 2.76 22.52
N ALA A 27 10.27 3.61 22.81
CA ALA A 27 9.28 3.33 23.85
C ALA A 27 8.41 2.12 23.48
N LEU A 28 8.05 1.99 22.19
CA LEU A 28 7.32 0.81 21.71
C LEU A 28 8.13 -0.48 21.81
N LEU A 29 9.43 -0.42 21.54
CA LEU A 29 10.30 -1.59 21.70
C LEU A 29 10.37 -2.03 23.17
N ILE A 30 10.53 -1.07 24.10
CA ILE A 30 10.52 -1.36 25.55
C ILE A 30 9.16 -1.94 25.97
N ALA A 31 8.06 -1.42 25.43
CA ALA A 31 6.71 -1.93 25.73
C ALA A 31 6.50 -3.38 25.27
N LEU A 32 7.12 -3.78 24.16
CA LEU A 32 7.15 -5.18 23.69
C LEU A 32 7.99 -6.05 24.62
N GLU A 33 9.20 -5.61 24.97
CA GLU A 33 10.12 -6.32 25.88
C GLU A 33 9.47 -6.58 27.25
N GLN A 34 8.77 -5.59 27.82
CA GLN A 34 8.05 -5.71 29.09
C GLN A 34 6.92 -6.75 29.06
N ARG A 35 6.35 -7.01 27.87
CA ARG A 35 5.30 -8.01 27.66
C ARG A 35 5.86 -9.37 27.17
N GLY A 36 7.19 -9.51 27.13
CA GLY A 36 7.86 -10.72 26.68
C GLY A 36 7.75 -10.97 25.16
N ILE A 37 7.39 -9.96 24.37
CA ILE A 37 7.26 -10.08 22.92
C ILE A 37 8.61 -9.77 22.28
N THR A 38 9.21 -10.75 21.63
CA THR A 38 10.51 -10.57 20.95
C THR A 38 10.34 -9.75 19.67
N CYS A 39 11.21 -8.76 19.45
CA CYS A 39 11.27 -8.01 18.20
C CYS A 39 12.55 -8.36 17.42
N HIS A 40 12.38 -8.92 16.22
CA HIS A 40 13.46 -9.25 15.29
C HIS A 40 13.67 -8.11 14.30
N LEU A 41 14.57 -7.18 14.65
CA LEU A 41 15.02 -6.10 13.75
C LEU A 41 15.85 -6.62 12.59
N SER A 42 15.99 -5.81 11.53
CA SER A 42 16.72 -6.13 10.30
C SER A 42 16.31 -7.47 9.69
N SER A 43 15.04 -7.87 9.84
CA SER A 43 14.56 -9.19 9.47
C SER A 43 13.25 -9.11 8.71
N THR A 44 12.97 -10.14 7.91
CA THR A 44 11.70 -10.29 7.20
C THR A 44 11.23 -11.73 7.29
N VAL A 45 9.91 -11.93 7.20
CA VAL A 45 9.35 -13.24 6.89
C VAL A 45 9.68 -13.54 5.42
N PHE A 46 10.38 -14.64 5.17
CA PHE A 46 10.82 -15.05 3.84
C PHE A 46 9.91 -16.11 3.24
N GLU A 47 9.34 -16.99 4.06
CA GLU A 47 8.37 -18.01 3.64
C GLU A 47 7.29 -18.15 4.73
N ALA A 48 6.02 -18.06 4.36
CA ALA A 48 4.92 -18.49 5.23
C ALA A 48 4.76 -20.00 5.07
N LEU A 49 4.79 -20.72 6.19
CA LEU A 49 4.68 -22.17 6.24
C LEU A 49 3.23 -22.55 6.45
N HIS A 50 2.86 -23.75 6.00
CA HIS A 50 1.48 -24.17 5.97
C HIS A 50 1.31 -25.59 6.49
N GLU A 51 0.12 -25.87 7.01
CA GLU A 51 -0.28 -27.22 7.38
C GLU A 51 -0.35 -28.16 6.17
N LYS A 52 -0.47 -29.46 6.44
CA LYS A 52 -0.76 -30.46 5.40
C LYS A 52 -2.09 -30.12 4.71
N GLY A 53 -2.02 -29.78 3.43
CA GLY A 53 -3.18 -29.38 2.63
C GLY A 53 -3.26 -27.90 2.26
N MET A 54 -2.30 -27.06 2.71
CA MET A 54 -2.13 -25.67 2.28
C MET A 54 -3.34 -24.75 2.58
N ARG A 55 -4.07 -25.01 3.67
CA ARG A 55 -5.28 -24.24 4.03
C ARG A 55 -5.06 -23.19 5.12
N HIS A 56 -4.07 -23.40 5.98
CA HIS A 56 -3.76 -22.53 7.10
C HIS A 56 -2.25 -22.33 7.22
N VAL A 57 -1.87 -21.13 7.67
CA VAL A 57 -0.50 -20.84 8.10
C VAL A 57 -0.24 -21.68 9.36
N SER A 58 0.94 -22.29 9.44
CA SER A 58 1.38 -23.04 10.62
C SER A 58 2.69 -22.50 11.21
N GLY A 59 3.31 -21.53 10.53
CA GLY A 59 4.49 -20.84 11.01
C GLY A 59 5.11 -19.98 9.93
N VAL A 60 6.27 -19.43 10.23
CA VAL A 60 7.04 -18.56 9.33
C VAL A 60 8.53 -18.88 9.39
N ASP A 61 9.18 -18.85 8.23
CA ASP A 61 10.63 -18.80 8.09
C ASP A 61 11.06 -17.33 8.09
N ILE A 62 11.82 -16.93 9.11
CA ILE A 62 12.30 -15.56 9.27
C ILE A 62 13.80 -15.51 8.99
N ARG A 63 14.21 -14.49 8.23
CA ARG A 63 15.60 -14.30 7.82
C ARG A 63 16.04 -12.87 8.02
N LYS A 64 17.33 -12.71 8.36
CA LYS A 64 17.98 -11.40 8.38
C LYS A 64 18.11 -10.85 6.97
N ILE A 65 17.80 -9.58 6.79
CA ILE A 65 18.01 -8.84 5.56
C ILE A 65 19.50 -8.54 5.43
N THR A 66 20.09 -8.93 4.30
CA THR A 66 21.52 -8.73 4.01
C THR A 66 21.76 -7.67 2.94
N GLY A 67 20.70 -7.28 2.22
CA GLY A 67 20.76 -6.27 1.18
C GLY A 67 19.41 -6.07 0.51
N HIS A 68 19.43 -5.29 -0.58
CA HIS A 68 18.23 -4.95 -1.35
C HIS A 68 17.57 -6.20 -1.95
N GLY A 69 16.42 -6.59 -1.39
CA GLY A 69 15.71 -7.81 -1.77
C GLY A 69 16.48 -9.11 -1.48
N GLN A 70 17.49 -9.05 -0.61
CA GLN A 70 18.36 -10.17 -0.25
C GLN A 70 18.27 -10.48 1.24
N VAL A 71 18.32 -11.78 1.55
CA VAL A 71 18.27 -12.31 2.91
C VAL A 71 19.43 -13.28 3.14
N ALA A 72 19.76 -13.50 4.40
CA ALA A 72 20.77 -14.48 4.81
C ALA A 72 20.32 -15.91 4.45
N ASN A 73 21.29 -16.83 4.33
CA ASN A 73 21.01 -18.26 4.17
C ASN A 73 20.51 -18.90 5.47
N SER A 74 20.92 -18.36 6.62
CA SER A 74 20.41 -18.81 7.91
C SER A 74 18.99 -18.31 8.12
N SER A 75 18.11 -19.21 8.52
CA SER A 75 16.75 -18.90 8.92
C SER A 75 16.47 -19.39 10.33
N PHE A 76 15.42 -18.83 10.93
CA PHE A 76 14.81 -19.43 12.11
C PHE A 76 13.31 -19.58 11.86
N HIS A 77 12.78 -20.70 12.35
CA HIS A 77 11.38 -21.06 12.26
C HIS A 77 10.63 -20.55 13.49
N LEU A 78 9.43 -20.01 13.28
CA LEU A 78 8.52 -19.60 14.34
C LEU A 78 7.12 -20.14 14.06
N ASP A 79 6.58 -20.93 14.98
CA ASP A 79 5.21 -21.44 14.88
C ASP A 79 4.19 -20.30 15.09
N CYS A 80 3.23 -20.19 14.19
CA CYS A 80 2.09 -19.28 14.28
C CYS A 80 0.98 -19.69 13.31
N ASP A 81 -0.26 -19.33 13.63
CA ASP A 81 -1.44 -19.58 12.80
C ASP A 81 -1.96 -18.31 12.09
N LEU A 82 -1.41 -17.14 12.46
CA LEU A 82 -1.72 -15.83 11.89
C LEU A 82 -0.44 -15.04 11.60
N LEU A 83 -0.35 -14.49 10.39
CA LEU A 83 0.68 -13.54 9.99
C LEU A 83 0.03 -12.21 9.61
N CYS A 84 0.22 -11.18 10.44
CA CYS A 84 -0.17 -9.81 10.11
C CYS A 84 0.97 -9.11 9.39
N MET A 85 0.73 -8.67 8.14
CA MET A 85 1.74 -8.02 7.31
C MET A 85 1.52 -6.51 7.26
N SER A 86 2.62 -5.75 7.37
CA SER A 86 2.65 -4.31 7.15
C SER A 86 3.80 -3.97 6.21
N GLY A 87 3.51 -3.84 4.91
CA GLY A 87 4.48 -3.51 3.87
C GLY A 87 4.61 -2.02 3.54
N GLY A 88 3.87 -1.18 4.27
CA GLY A 88 3.74 0.26 4.01
C GLY A 88 2.34 0.65 3.55
N TYR A 89 2.19 1.94 3.23
CA TYR A 89 0.99 2.63 2.81
C TYR A 89 1.16 3.20 1.40
N MET A 90 0.06 3.14 0.67
CA MET A 90 -0.14 3.88 -0.56
C MET A 90 -1.34 4.81 -0.35
N PRO A 91 -1.24 6.12 -0.68
CA PRO A 91 -2.40 7.00 -0.57
C PRO A 91 -3.50 6.51 -1.51
N VAL A 92 -4.76 6.69 -1.11
CA VAL A 92 -5.94 6.41 -1.96
C VAL A 92 -6.04 7.51 -3.02
N TYR A 93 -5.16 7.45 -4.02
CA TYR A 93 -4.96 8.51 -5.01
C TYR A 93 -5.98 8.51 -6.15
N GLN A 94 -6.80 7.47 -6.28
CA GLN A 94 -7.52 7.19 -7.51
C GLN A 94 -8.49 8.32 -7.90
N LEU A 95 -9.29 8.83 -6.95
CA LEU A 95 -10.19 9.96 -7.21
C LEU A 95 -9.44 11.25 -7.53
N LEU A 96 -8.32 11.49 -6.83
CA LEU A 96 -7.47 12.66 -7.06
C LEU A 96 -6.86 12.63 -8.46
N CYS A 97 -6.38 11.47 -8.91
CA CYS A 97 -5.88 11.27 -10.27
C CYS A 97 -6.99 11.34 -11.34
N GLN A 98 -8.19 10.83 -11.06
CA GLN A 98 -9.36 10.97 -11.94
C GLN A 98 -9.77 12.45 -12.12
N ALA A 99 -9.57 13.27 -11.08
CA ALA A 99 -9.77 14.71 -11.12
C ALA A 99 -8.64 15.49 -11.83
N GLY A 100 -7.62 14.82 -12.36
CA GLY A 100 -6.49 15.43 -13.07
C GLY A 100 -5.20 15.55 -12.26
N GLY A 101 -5.21 15.10 -11.00
CA GLY A 101 -4.02 15.00 -10.18
C GLY A 101 -2.97 14.07 -10.77
N LYS A 102 -1.70 14.30 -10.41
CA LYS A 102 -0.56 13.50 -10.80
C LYS A 102 0.09 12.91 -9.57
N LEU A 103 0.36 11.61 -9.63
CA LEU A 103 1.06 10.86 -8.60
C LEU A 103 2.53 10.73 -9.01
N SER A 104 3.43 11.11 -8.11
CA SER A 104 4.87 10.87 -8.21
C SER A 104 5.32 10.04 -7.01
N TYR A 105 6.45 9.37 -7.15
CA TYR A 105 7.02 8.54 -6.10
C TYR A 105 8.45 8.96 -5.82
N ASP A 106 8.76 9.18 -4.54
CA ASP A 106 10.10 9.46 -4.04
C ASP A 106 10.73 8.14 -3.57
N ASP A 107 11.72 7.65 -4.33
CA ASP A 107 12.42 6.40 -4.03
C ASP A 107 13.23 6.46 -2.73
N GLN A 108 13.68 7.65 -2.29
CA GLN A 108 14.47 7.81 -1.06
C GLN A 108 13.58 7.78 0.19
N LEU A 109 12.45 8.49 0.13
CA LEU A 109 11.48 8.53 1.23
C LEU A 109 10.54 7.33 1.23
N ALA A 110 10.50 6.58 0.12
CA ALA A 110 9.55 5.50 -0.12
C ALA A 110 8.09 5.97 -0.06
N GLU A 111 7.83 7.19 -0.51
CA GLU A 111 6.55 7.89 -0.34
C GLU A 111 5.99 8.37 -1.67
N PHE A 112 4.67 8.44 -1.75
CA PHE A 112 3.97 9.03 -2.88
C PHE A 112 3.65 10.49 -2.60
N THR A 113 3.80 11.31 -3.63
CA THR A 113 3.42 12.71 -3.62
C THR A 113 2.37 12.98 -4.68
N LEU A 114 1.44 13.88 -4.37
CA LEU A 114 0.35 14.29 -5.25
C LEU A 114 0.56 15.74 -5.67
N SER A 115 0.39 16.00 -6.96
CA SER A 115 0.54 17.34 -7.53
C SER A 115 -0.52 17.61 -8.60
N GLY A 116 -0.65 18.88 -9.00
CA GLY A 116 -1.54 19.26 -10.10
C GLY A 116 -3.03 19.07 -9.83
N LEU A 117 -3.45 19.07 -8.55
CA LEU A 117 -4.87 19.02 -8.19
C LEU A 117 -5.59 20.28 -8.69
N PRO A 118 -6.88 20.17 -9.11
CA PRO A 118 -7.72 21.32 -9.40
C PRO A 118 -7.77 22.31 -8.23
N LYS A 119 -7.87 23.61 -8.50
CA LYS A 119 -7.86 24.67 -7.47
C LYS A 119 -8.97 24.53 -6.41
N ASN A 120 -10.07 23.89 -6.77
CA ASN A 120 -11.24 23.67 -5.92
C ASN A 120 -11.27 22.25 -5.30
N LEU A 121 -10.15 21.52 -5.34
CA LEU A 121 -10.01 20.20 -4.75
C LEU A 121 -8.83 20.21 -3.78
N SER A 122 -9.12 19.91 -2.51
CA SER A 122 -8.10 19.74 -1.47
C SER A 122 -8.05 18.29 -1.00
N VAL A 123 -6.92 17.90 -0.43
CA VAL A 123 -6.67 16.58 0.17
C VAL A 123 -6.29 16.76 1.64
N ALA A 124 -6.66 15.79 2.47
CA ALA A 124 -6.28 15.79 3.87
C ALA A 124 -6.02 14.36 4.40
N GLY A 125 -5.29 14.28 5.51
CA GLY A 125 -5.03 13.03 6.24
C GLY A 125 -4.07 12.10 5.53
N SER A 126 -4.31 10.79 5.61
CA SER A 126 -3.39 9.79 5.02
C SER A 126 -3.37 9.79 3.50
N ALA A 127 -4.41 10.28 2.84
CA ALA A 127 -4.37 10.54 1.41
C ALA A 127 -3.42 11.70 1.03
N HIS A 128 -3.15 12.60 1.98
CA HIS A 128 -2.16 13.68 1.86
C HIS A 128 -0.76 13.27 2.36
N GLY A 129 -0.61 12.07 2.92
CA GLY A 129 0.67 11.56 3.43
C GLY A 129 0.88 11.72 4.93
N PHE A 130 -0.13 12.10 5.71
CA PHE A 130 -0.05 12.14 7.18
C PHE A 130 -0.61 10.87 7.79
N HIS A 131 0.15 10.21 8.66
CA HIS A 131 -0.24 8.89 9.20
C HIS A 131 -0.50 8.90 10.71
N ALA A 132 0.16 9.77 11.47
CA ALA A 132 -0.15 9.91 12.89
C ALA A 132 -1.52 10.58 13.08
N LEU A 133 -2.37 10.05 13.96
CA LEU A 133 -3.75 10.54 14.15
C LEU A 133 -3.79 12.05 14.43
N ASP A 134 -2.91 12.55 15.30
CA ASP A 134 -2.81 13.98 15.60
C ASP A 134 -2.49 14.82 14.34
N ASN A 135 -1.60 14.32 13.48
CA ASN A 135 -1.24 14.99 12.23
C ASN A 135 -2.38 14.93 11.21
N VAL A 136 -3.10 13.80 11.13
CA VAL A 136 -4.30 13.66 10.30
C VAL A 136 -5.35 14.70 10.70
N LEU A 137 -5.60 14.87 12.00
CA LEU A 137 -6.56 15.85 12.52
C LEU A 137 -6.08 17.29 12.31
N ALA A 138 -4.79 17.56 12.52
CA ALA A 138 -4.19 18.86 12.29
C ALA A 138 -4.26 19.27 10.81
N ASP A 139 -3.92 18.35 9.91
CA ASP A 139 -3.99 18.54 8.46
C ASP A 139 -5.44 18.75 7.99
N ALA A 140 -6.38 17.94 8.47
CA ALA A 140 -7.80 18.12 8.16
C ALA A 140 -8.32 19.48 8.63
N THR A 141 -7.94 19.93 9.82
CA THR A 141 -8.34 21.24 10.37
C THR A 141 -7.79 22.38 9.51
N ARG A 142 -6.52 22.30 9.11
CA ARG A 142 -5.88 23.27 8.22
C ARG A 142 -6.57 23.31 6.85
N THR A 143 -6.77 22.16 6.22
CA THR A 143 -7.42 22.06 4.91
C THR A 143 -8.85 22.58 4.94
N ALA A 144 -9.62 22.28 6.00
CA ALA A 144 -10.96 22.83 6.17
C ALA A 144 -10.95 24.36 6.32
N HIS A 145 -10.01 24.92 7.09
CA HIS A 145 -9.86 26.36 7.22
C HIS A 145 -9.58 27.05 5.87
N GLU A 146 -8.69 26.47 5.05
CA GLU A 146 -8.38 26.97 3.71
C GLU A 146 -9.61 26.95 2.78
N ILE A 147 -10.36 25.85 2.78
CA ILE A 147 -11.58 25.73 1.98
C ILE A 147 -12.61 26.78 2.41
N ILE A 148 -12.91 26.88 3.70
CA ILE A 148 -13.92 27.80 4.23
C ILE A 148 -13.53 29.26 3.93
N SER A 149 -12.26 29.59 4.11
CA SER A 149 -11.73 30.92 3.77
C SER A 149 -11.87 31.22 2.28
N SER A 150 -11.63 30.23 1.40
CA SER A 150 -11.79 30.39 -0.05
C SER A 150 -13.25 30.63 -0.48
N LEU A 151 -14.21 30.19 0.34
CA LEU A 151 -15.64 30.43 0.13
C LEU A 151 -16.11 31.79 0.71
N GLY A 152 -15.20 32.58 1.29
CA GLY A 152 -15.54 33.86 1.92
C GLY A 152 -16.31 33.71 3.24
N LEU A 153 -16.25 32.51 3.84
CA LEU A 153 -16.88 32.22 5.12
C LEU A 153 -15.86 32.38 6.26
N VAL A 154 -16.35 32.67 7.47
CA VAL A 154 -15.52 32.83 8.66
C VAL A 154 -15.54 31.54 9.47
N ILE A 155 -14.36 31.06 9.87
CA ILE A 155 -14.19 29.98 10.83
C ILE A 155 -13.23 30.44 11.93
N ASP A 156 -13.68 30.32 13.18
CA ASP A 156 -12.86 30.61 14.36
C ASP A 156 -12.28 29.31 14.92
N VAL A 157 -11.42 28.66 14.13
CA VAL A 157 -10.71 27.44 14.54
C VAL A 157 -9.24 27.63 14.21
N LYS A 158 -8.38 27.51 15.24
CA LYS A 158 -6.94 27.59 15.07
C LYS A 158 -6.38 26.24 14.59
N PRO A 159 -5.63 26.21 13.47
CA PRO A 159 -4.96 24.98 13.04
C PRO A 159 -4.00 24.45 14.12
N LEU A 160 -4.01 23.15 14.34
CA LEU A 160 -3.06 22.48 15.21
C LEU A 160 -1.69 22.36 14.53
N PRO A 161 -0.57 22.43 15.27
CA PRO A 161 0.75 22.22 14.69
C PRO A 161 0.94 20.74 14.34
N LEU A 162 1.59 20.49 13.19
CA LEU A 162 2.08 19.17 12.84
C LEU A 162 3.23 18.76 13.77
N ARG A 163 3.33 17.46 14.03
CA ARG A 163 4.35 16.82 14.86
C ARG A 163 5.21 15.89 14.00
N PRO A 164 6.45 15.60 14.39
CA PRO A 164 7.24 14.53 13.76
C PRO A 164 6.48 13.20 13.83
N GLU A 165 6.44 12.47 12.72
CA GLU A 165 5.89 11.11 12.66
C GLU A 165 6.92 10.09 12.19
N ALA A 166 6.71 8.83 12.57
CA ALA A 166 7.56 7.74 12.15
C ALA A 166 7.36 7.45 10.66
N GLN A 167 8.45 7.10 9.96
CA GLN A 167 8.34 6.55 8.60
C GLN A 167 7.53 5.25 8.62
N VAL A 168 6.47 5.22 7.83
CA VAL A 168 5.55 4.09 7.73
C VAL A 168 5.85 3.16 6.55
N ASN A 169 6.68 3.61 5.62
CA ASN A 169 7.04 2.89 4.41
C ASN A 169 8.46 2.33 4.47
N PHE A 170 8.67 1.28 3.67
CA PHE A 170 9.97 0.62 3.52
C PHE A 170 10.48 0.84 2.11
N PRO A 171 11.79 1.12 1.93
CA PRO A 171 12.37 1.32 0.60
C PRO A 171 12.13 0.14 -0.34
N TRP A 172 12.36 -1.09 0.16
CA TRP A 172 12.26 -2.31 -0.65
C TRP A 172 11.79 -3.54 0.13
N PRO A 173 10.48 -3.70 0.38
CA PRO A 173 9.88 -4.84 1.06
C PRO A 173 9.58 -6.01 0.10
N ILE A 174 10.42 -6.25 -0.90
CA ILE A 174 10.22 -7.28 -1.94
C ILE A 174 11.41 -8.23 -1.92
N PHE A 175 11.18 -9.48 -1.53
CA PHE A 175 12.21 -10.50 -1.36
C PHE A 175 11.88 -11.71 -2.25
N PRO A 176 12.45 -11.81 -3.47
CA PRO A 176 12.12 -12.88 -4.39
C PRO A 176 12.51 -14.24 -3.83
N HIS A 177 11.61 -15.22 -3.98
CA HIS A 177 11.81 -16.55 -3.42
C HIS A 177 12.23 -17.56 -4.51
N PRO A 178 13.30 -18.37 -4.33
CA PRO A 178 13.76 -19.30 -5.36
C PRO A 178 12.72 -20.35 -5.79
N LYS A 179 11.81 -20.73 -4.88
CA LYS A 179 10.69 -21.65 -5.19
C LYS A 179 9.48 -20.94 -5.84
N GLY A 180 9.57 -19.63 -6.08
CA GLY A 180 8.42 -18.79 -6.43
C GLY A 180 7.48 -18.58 -5.24
N LYS A 181 6.20 -18.31 -5.53
CA LYS A 181 5.13 -17.95 -4.57
C LYS A 181 5.33 -16.62 -3.84
N ASP A 182 6.24 -15.81 -4.36
CA ASP A 182 6.43 -14.40 -4.07
C ASP A 182 5.45 -13.56 -4.89
N PHE A 183 4.16 -13.66 -4.52
CA PHE A 183 3.07 -13.03 -5.23
C PHE A 183 3.15 -11.50 -5.17
N VAL A 184 3.01 -10.89 -6.35
CA VAL A 184 2.85 -9.46 -6.58
C VAL A 184 1.37 -9.11 -6.71
N ASP A 185 0.60 -9.98 -7.36
CA ASP A 185 -0.84 -9.82 -7.53
C ASP A 185 -1.58 -11.09 -7.13
N PHE A 186 -2.37 -11.01 -6.06
CA PHE A 186 -3.19 -12.13 -5.59
C PHE A 186 -4.42 -12.40 -6.44
N ASP A 187 -4.91 -11.43 -7.22
CA ASP A 187 -6.11 -11.63 -8.03
C ASP A 187 -5.80 -12.48 -9.28
N GLU A 188 -4.59 -12.34 -9.80
CA GLU A 188 -4.13 -12.90 -11.08
C GLU A 188 -3.01 -13.94 -10.91
N ASP A 189 -2.69 -14.32 -9.66
CA ASP A 189 -1.62 -15.27 -9.29
C ASP A 189 -0.22 -14.91 -9.83
N LEU A 190 0.06 -13.61 -9.99
CA LEU A 190 1.31 -13.13 -10.57
C LEU A 190 2.40 -13.03 -9.52
N GLN A 191 3.61 -13.48 -9.87
CA GLN A 191 4.78 -13.49 -9.01
C GLN A 191 5.83 -12.49 -9.50
N VAL A 192 6.84 -12.22 -8.67
CA VAL A 192 7.96 -11.32 -9.02
C VAL A 192 8.59 -11.70 -10.37
N ARG A 193 8.81 -13.00 -10.59
CA ARG A 193 9.43 -13.50 -11.83
C ARG A 193 8.62 -13.16 -13.08
N ASP A 194 7.30 -13.08 -12.99
CA ASP A 194 6.42 -12.83 -14.14
C ASP A 194 6.56 -11.37 -14.59
N ILE A 195 6.63 -10.45 -13.63
CA ILE A 195 6.91 -9.04 -13.87
C ILE A 195 8.31 -8.85 -14.45
N ILE A 196 9.33 -9.47 -13.87
CA ILE A 196 10.71 -9.40 -14.36
C ILE A 196 10.79 -9.96 -15.79
N ASN A 197 10.18 -11.10 -16.06
CA ASN A 197 10.21 -11.72 -17.38
C ASN A 197 9.50 -10.86 -18.45
N ALA A 198 8.38 -10.20 -18.11
CA ALA A 198 7.75 -9.24 -19.01
C ALA A 198 8.72 -8.13 -19.43
N THR A 199 9.52 -7.61 -18.49
CA THR A 199 10.53 -6.60 -18.83
C THR A 199 11.67 -7.13 -19.71
N LYS A 200 12.12 -8.38 -19.47
CA LYS A 200 13.15 -9.05 -20.29
C LYS A 200 12.72 -9.27 -21.74
N ILE A 201 11.42 -9.49 -21.97
CA ILE A 201 10.85 -9.66 -23.32
C ILE A 201 10.72 -8.31 -24.06
N GLY A 202 10.93 -7.19 -23.36
CA GLY A 202 11.01 -5.86 -23.95
C GLY A 202 9.94 -4.88 -23.49
N TYR A 203 9.01 -5.29 -22.62
CA TYR A 203 8.01 -4.38 -22.06
C TYR A 203 8.61 -3.50 -20.97
N ARG A 204 8.92 -2.24 -21.33
CA ARG A 204 9.59 -1.31 -20.42
C ARG A 204 8.58 -0.47 -19.61
N ASP A 205 7.47 -0.06 -20.18
CA ASP A 205 6.50 0.79 -19.46
C ASP A 205 5.57 -0.03 -18.57
N VAL A 206 5.21 0.47 -17.38
CA VAL A 206 4.31 -0.24 -16.45
C VAL A 206 2.96 -0.56 -17.10
N GLN A 207 2.50 0.28 -18.02
CA GLN A 207 1.25 0.13 -18.75
C GLN A 207 1.31 -1.01 -19.78
N LEU A 208 2.49 -1.27 -20.33
CA LEU A 208 2.71 -2.39 -21.24
C LEU A 208 2.84 -3.69 -20.45
N VAL A 209 3.57 -3.67 -19.33
CA VAL A 209 3.66 -4.80 -18.40
C VAL A 209 2.28 -5.19 -17.89
N LYS A 210 1.45 -4.21 -17.48
CA LYS A 210 0.04 -4.42 -17.13
C LYS A 210 -0.74 -5.16 -18.22
N ARG A 211 -0.69 -4.67 -19.46
CA ARG A 211 -1.46 -5.28 -20.57
C ARG A 211 -0.99 -6.69 -20.93
N PHE A 212 0.30 -6.96 -20.79
CA PHE A 212 0.87 -8.26 -21.12
C PHE A 212 0.67 -9.30 -20.02
N SER A 213 0.92 -8.91 -18.77
CA SER A 213 0.90 -9.83 -17.61
C SER A 213 -0.42 -9.91 -16.88
N THR A 214 -1.40 -9.04 -17.22
CA THR A 214 -2.67 -8.82 -16.52
C THR A 214 -2.58 -8.21 -15.11
N VAL A 215 -1.40 -7.79 -14.65
CA VAL A 215 -1.24 -7.21 -13.30
C VAL A 215 -2.14 -6.00 -13.06
N GLY A 216 -2.86 -6.02 -11.94
CA GLY A 216 -3.81 -4.99 -11.54
C GLY A 216 -5.06 -4.91 -12.41
N MET A 217 -5.41 -5.98 -13.13
CA MET A 217 -6.67 -6.10 -13.90
C MET A 217 -7.77 -6.85 -13.14
N GLY A 218 -7.42 -7.55 -12.06
CA GLY A 218 -8.36 -8.25 -11.20
C GLY A 218 -9.28 -7.33 -10.37
N PRO A 219 -10.15 -7.90 -9.51
CA PRO A 219 -11.15 -7.16 -8.74
C PRO A 219 -10.59 -6.05 -7.84
N SER A 220 -9.36 -6.20 -7.33
CA SER A 220 -8.68 -5.16 -6.53
C SER A 220 -8.30 -3.91 -7.34
N GLN A 221 -8.34 -3.99 -8.68
CA GLN A 221 -7.86 -2.97 -9.61
C GLN A 221 -6.43 -2.50 -9.32
N GLY A 222 -5.60 -3.42 -8.84
CA GLY A 222 -4.17 -3.19 -8.59
C GLY A 222 -3.85 -2.40 -7.32
N ARG A 223 -4.79 -2.28 -6.37
CA ARG A 223 -4.55 -1.56 -5.10
C ARG A 223 -3.38 -2.15 -4.30
N HIS A 224 -3.23 -3.47 -4.28
CA HIS A 224 -2.08 -4.13 -3.64
C HIS A 224 -0.89 -4.32 -4.58
N SER A 225 -1.12 -4.49 -5.89
CA SER A 225 -0.06 -4.88 -6.83
C SER A 225 0.65 -3.72 -7.52
N ALA A 226 0.02 -2.53 -7.62
CA ALA A 226 0.55 -1.42 -8.42
C ALA A 226 1.95 -0.95 -8.01
N LEU A 227 2.19 -0.67 -6.72
CA LEU A 227 3.50 -0.21 -6.25
C LEU A 227 4.57 -1.32 -6.37
N PRO A 228 4.35 -2.57 -5.89
CA PRO A 228 5.32 -3.64 -6.10
C PRO A 228 5.67 -3.85 -7.57
N THR A 229 4.68 -3.83 -8.48
CA THR A 229 4.93 -3.90 -9.92
C THR A 229 5.77 -2.72 -10.41
N ALA A 230 5.41 -1.49 -10.07
CA ALA A 230 6.14 -0.31 -10.55
C ALA A 230 7.60 -0.32 -10.09
N ARG A 231 7.85 -0.71 -8.82
CA ARG A 231 9.18 -0.95 -8.25
C ARG A 231 9.96 -2.01 -9.02
N LEU A 232 9.36 -3.18 -9.27
CA LEU A 232 10.01 -4.27 -10.02
C LEU A 232 10.35 -3.89 -11.46
N VAL A 233 9.44 -3.18 -12.14
CA VAL A 233 9.68 -2.67 -13.50
C VAL A 233 10.78 -1.62 -13.50
N ALA A 234 10.75 -0.69 -12.54
CA ALA A 234 11.79 0.34 -12.36
C ALA A 234 13.17 -0.29 -12.17
N ALA A 235 13.31 -1.19 -11.21
CA ALA A 235 14.57 -1.90 -10.95
C ALA A 235 15.04 -2.72 -12.16
N SER A 236 14.15 -3.46 -12.83
CA SER A 236 14.50 -4.31 -13.98
C SER A 236 14.89 -3.51 -15.22
N THR A 237 14.53 -2.23 -15.29
CA THR A 237 14.77 -1.37 -16.44
C THR A 237 15.68 -0.18 -16.14
N GLN A 238 16.29 -0.17 -14.95
CA GLN A 238 17.23 0.87 -14.46
C GLN A 238 16.65 2.29 -14.55
N ARG A 239 15.41 2.44 -14.08
CA ARG A 239 14.69 3.72 -14.02
C ARG A 239 14.09 3.91 -12.64
N SER A 240 13.69 5.12 -12.30
CA SER A 240 12.86 5.42 -11.13
C SER A 240 11.41 4.97 -11.34
N VAL A 241 10.65 4.82 -10.25
CA VAL A 241 9.20 4.55 -10.32
C VAL A 241 8.46 5.68 -11.04
N SER A 242 8.89 6.92 -10.83
CA SER A 242 8.31 8.08 -11.51
C SER A 242 8.53 8.06 -13.03
N GLU A 243 9.66 7.52 -13.51
CA GLU A 243 9.96 7.37 -14.94
C GLU A 243 9.30 6.16 -15.61
N THR A 244 9.03 5.07 -14.87
CA THR A 244 8.30 3.91 -15.41
C THR A 244 6.80 4.15 -15.55
N GLY A 245 6.32 5.21 -14.89
CA GLY A 245 4.93 5.62 -14.86
C GLY A 245 4.13 4.87 -13.80
N VAL A 246 2.94 5.38 -13.54
CA VAL A 246 1.93 4.72 -12.72
C VAL A 246 0.73 4.35 -13.58
N THR A 247 0.00 3.31 -13.16
CA THR A 247 -1.20 2.91 -13.89
C THR A 247 -2.28 3.98 -13.77
N THR A 248 -3.00 4.23 -14.86
CA THR A 248 -4.03 5.27 -14.89
C THR A 248 -5.24 4.80 -14.09
N ALA A 249 -5.61 5.52 -13.04
CA ALA A 249 -6.87 5.30 -12.34
C ALA A 249 -8.04 5.74 -13.23
N ARG A 250 -9.03 4.87 -13.41
CA ARG A 250 -10.23 5.13 -14.22
C ARG A 250 -11.49 4.95 -13.37
N PRO A 251 -12.56 5.71 -13.64
CA PRO A 251 -13.86 5.41 -13.06
C PRO A 251 -14.36 4.01 -13.50
N PRO A 252 -15.19 3.34 -12.69
CA PRO A 252 -15.57 3.75 -11.33
C PRO A 252 -14.45 3.48 -10.30
N PHE A 253 -14.48 4.16 -9.15
CA PHE A 253 -13.49 3.95 -8.06
C PHE A 253 -13.55 2.53 -7.50
N GLU A 254 -14.77 1.97 -7.43
CA GLU A 254 -15.08 0.59 -7.08
C GLU A 254 -16.12 0.04 -8.06
N ALA A 255 -16.20 -1.28 -8.17
CA ALA A 255 -17.20 -1.90 -9.02
C ALA A 255 -18.62 -1.49 -8.59
N GLU A 256 -19.41 -1.02 -9.55
CA GLU A 256 -20.81 -0.63 -9.33
C GLU A 256 -21.74 -1.56 -10.11
N LYS A 257 -22.93 -1.83 -9.56
CA LYS A 257 -23.92 -2.67 -10.23
C LYS A 257 -24.51 -1.92 -11.42
N LEU A 258 -24.51 -2.57 -12.59
CA LEU A 258 -25.12 -2.01 -13.81
C LEU A 258 -26.59 -1.60 -13.59
N ALA A 259 -27.34 -2.35 -12.79
CA ALA A 259 -28.73 -2.03 -12.45
C ALA A 259 -28.88 -0.70 -11.69
N HIS A 260 -27.92 -0.32 -10.84
CA HIS A 260 -27.94 0.98 -10.16
C HIS A 260 -27.64 2.12 -11.13
N VAL A 261 -26.63 1.94 -12.00
CA VAL A 261 -26.23 2.95 -13.00
C VAL A 261 -27.32 3.14 -14.06
N ALA A 262 -28.02 2.06 -14.44
CA ALA A 262 -29.13 2.12 -15.40
C ALA A 262 -30.32 2.96 -14.88
N GLY A 263 -30.45 3.14 -13.56
CA GLY A 263 -31.55 3.84 -12.94
C GLY A 263 -32.90 3.21 -13.31
N ARG A 264 -33.92 4.06 -13.48
CA ARG A 264 -35.22 3.60 -14.00
C ARG A 264 -35.18 3.61 -15.53
N ALA A 265 -35.47 2.48 -16.14
CA ALA A 265 -35.66 2.42 -17.58
C ALA A 265 -36.82 3.35 -17.99
N PHE A 266 -36.53 4.31 -18.86
CA PHE A 266 -37.52 5.17 -19.48
C PHE A 266 -37.30 5.17 -20.98
N ASP A 267 -38.17 4.48 -21.69
CA ASP A 267 -38.20 4.50 -23.15
C ASP A 267 -39.48 5.25 -23.58
N PRO A 268 -39.39 6.54 -23.93
CA PRO A 268 -40.57 7.34 -24.24
C PRO A 268 -41.25 6.82 -25.50
N TYR A 269 -42.38 6.15 -25.32
CA TYR A 269 -43.25 5.75 -26.41
C TYR A 269 -44.23 6.88 -26.75
N ARG A 270 -44.18 7.38 -27.99
CA ARG A 270 -45.11 8.40 -28.48
C ARG A 270 -46.26 7.74 -29.23
N GLN A 271 -47.48 8.00 -28.77
CA GLN A 271 -48.70 7.60 -29.45
C GLN A 271 -49.20 8.74 -30.34
N THR A 272 -49.70 8.39 -31.52
CA THR A 272 -50.52 9.30 -32.33
C THR A 272 -51.87 9.53 -31.64
N PRO A 273 -52.62 10.59 -32.01
CA PRO A 273 -53.99 10.79 -31.51
C PRO A 273 -54.99 9.70 -31.95
N MET A 274 -54.60 8.84 -32.91
CA MET A 274 -55.34 7.68 -33.40
C MET A 274 -54.60 6.41 -33.01
#